data_AF-A0A2E0TF69-F1
#
_entry.id   AF-A0A2E0TF69-F1
#
_cell.length_a   1.000
_cell.length_b   1.000
_cell.length_c   1.000
_cell.angle_alpha   90.00
_cell.angle_beta   90.00
_cell.angle_gamma   90.00
#
_symmetry.space_group_name_H-M   'P 1'
#
loop_
_entity.id
_entity.type
_entity.pdbx_description
1 polymer ?
#
loop_
_entity_poly.entity_id
_entity_poly.type
_entity_poly.pdbx_seq_one_letter_code
_entity_poly.pdbx_strand_id
1 'polypeptide(L)'
;MRPTTTLSLALFALAACRGGGAPMGPGEGPPPEPPGECAPVEEAPRAEPLQWKRAAAFEADLHAALELDRSSGCREVDRVPCGAVHLVALGGNDPLGIAQYEPVAEPLATTPLTVDRMVLGACANRVALDAEGAPRVFDRVDLGAAALAPADPAVRAQTEALYRRLLRRDATDEELAIVAELAEGLSARDWALAACFAIGTTTENVLF
;
A
#
# COMPACT_ATOMS: atom_id res chain seq x y z
N MET A 1 19.82 14.07 24.58
CA MET A 1 18.94 15.23 24.28
C MET A 1 18.72 15.25 22.78
N ARG A 2 17.55 14.84 22.30
CA ARG A 2 17.23 14.80 20.87
C ARG A 2 16.43 16.06 20.49
N PRO A 3 16.75 16.74 19.37
CA PRO A 3 15.94 17.85 18.87
C PRO A 3 14.72 17.28 18.13
N THR A 4 13.53 17.57 18.64
CA THR A 4 12.26 17.36 17.94
C THR A 4 12.13 18.43 16.85
N THR A 5 12.29 18.04 15.59
CA THR A 5 12.01 18.92 14.44
C THR A 5 10.53 18.79 14.09
N THR A 6 9.72 19.69 14.63
CA THR A 6 8.29 19.79 14.33
C THR A 6 8.11 20.41 12.94
N LEU A 7 7.66 19.62 11.97
CA LEU A 7 7.27 20.11 10.65
C LEU A 7 5.85 20.67 10.75
N SER A 8 5.71 21.99 10.91
CA SER A 8 4.41 22.66 10.90
C SER A 8 3.87 22.75 9.47
N LEU A 9 2.93 21.88 9.12
CA LEU A 9 2.03 22.14 7.98
C LEU A 9 1.04 23.26 8.37
N ALA A 10 1.19 24.42 7.75
CA ALA A 10 0.22 25.50 7.86
C ALA A 10 -1.03 25.15 7.04
N LEU A 11 -2.08 24.68 7.70
CA LEU A 11 -3.40 24.50 7.10
C LEU A 11 -4.07 25.89 6.97
N PHE A 12 -4.19 26.40 5.73
CA PHE A 12 -5.00 27.58 5.45
C PHE A 12 -6.49 27.22 5.57
N ALA A 13 -7.08 27.44 6.74
CA ALA A 13 -8.53 27.39 6.91
C ALA A 13 -9.17 28.69 6.37
N LEU A 14 -9.59 28.68 5.11
CA LEU A 14 -10.53 29.68 4.57
C LEU A 14 -11.92 29.39 5.12
N ALA A 15 -12.23 29.90 6.31
CA ALA A 15 -13.59 29.94 6.84
C ALA A 15 -14.38 31.02 6.07
N ALA A 16 -15.03 30.64 4.98
CA ALA A 16 -15.96 31.49 4.26
C ALA A 16 -17.30 31.54 5.03
N CYS A 17 -17.43 32.46 5.99
CA CYS A 17 -18.73 32.86 6.52
C CYS A 17 -19.50 33.57 5.42
N ARG A 18 -20.37 32.84 4.71
CA ARG A 18 -21.24 33.36 3.65
C ARG A 18 -22.39 34.15 4.27
N GLY A 19 -22.09 35.38 4.72
CA GLY A 19 -23.09 36.36 5.13
C GLY A 19 -23.81 36.93 3.90
N GLY A 20 -24.85 36.24 3.44
CA GLY A 20 -25.79 36.79 2.46
C GLY A 20 -26.72 37.79 3.13
N GLY A 21 -26.64 39.07 2.75
CA GLY A 21 -27.58 40.10 3.17
C GLY A 21 -27.81 41.11 2.05
N ALA A 22 -28.95 40.99 1.37
CA ALA A 22 -29.39 41.88 0.29
C ALA A 22 -29.68 43.31 0.81
N PRO A 23 -29.64 44.35 -0.04
CA PRO A 23 -30.06 45.69 0.34
C PRO A 23 -31.59 45.74 0.47
N MET A 24 -32.11 45.90 1.69
CA MET A 24 -33.53 46.20 1.93
C MET A 24 -33.72 47.67 2.32
N GLY A 25 -34.74 48.29 1.72
CA GLY A 25 -35.13 49.69 1.90
C GLY A 25 -35.75 50.00 3.27
N PRO A 26 -36.25 51.23 3.46
CA PRO A 26 -36.64 51.75 4.76
C PRO A 26 -38.03 51.24 5.14
N GLY A 27 -38.07 50.17 5.94
CA GLY A 27 -39.27 49.69 6.63
C GLY A 27 -38.85 49.04 7.94
N GLU A 28 -39.46 49.47 9.05
CA GLU A 28 -39.21 48.94 10.39
C GLU A 28 -39.48 47.43 10.44
N GLY A 29 -38.41 46.66 10.29
CA GLY A 29 -38.39 45.22 10.48
C GLY A 29 -38.05 44.83 11.92
N PRO A 30 -38.39 43.60 12.33
CA PRO A 30 -38.10 43.09 13.66
C PRO A 30 -36.59 43.13 13.98
N PRO A 31 -36.22 43.19 15.27
CA PRO A 31 -34.83 43.32 15.70
C PRO A 31 -33.96 42.20 15.12
N PRO A 32 -32.69 42.49 14.76
CA PRO A 32 -31.79 41.51 14.18
C PRO A 32 -31.59 40.33 15.16
N GLU A 33 -31.71 39.11 14.65
CA GLU A 33 -31.35 37.92 15.40
C GLU A 33 -29.87 37.98 15.80
N PRO A 34 -29.52 37.54 17.02
CA PRO A 34 -28.13 37.51 17.46
C PRO A 34 -27.31 36.62 16.51
N PRO A 35 -26.04 36.98 16.25
CA PRO A 35 -25.17 36.18 15.39
C PRO A 35 -25.13 34.75 15.93
N GLY A 36 -25.58 33.79 15.12
CA GLY A 36 -25.58 32.38 15.49
C GLY A 36 -24.18 31.96 15.92
N GLU A 37 -24.07 31.45 17.14
CA GLU A 37 -22.83 30.90 17.66
C GLU A 37 -22.32 29.85 16.66
N CYS A 38 -21.11 30.08 16.12
CA CYS A 38 -20.46 29.11 15.27
C CYS A 38 -20.30 27.83 16.09
N ALA A 39 -20.91 26.74 15.63
CA ALA A 39 -20.75 25.44 16.27
C ALA A 39 -19.25 25.18 16.46
N PRO A 40 -18.82 24.67 17.63
CA PRO A 40 -17.42 24.35 17.86
C PRO A 40 -16.95 23.44 16.73
N VAL A 41 -15.87 23.83 16.07
CA VAL A 41 -15.25 23.02 15.02
C VAL A 41 -14.78 21.74 15.71
N GLU A 42 -15.43 20.62 15.40
CA GLU A 42 -15.03 19.31 15.88
C GLU A 42 -13.59 19.08 15.42
N GLU A 43 -12.65 19.04 16.38
CA GLU A 43 -11.24 18.84 16.08
C GLU A 43 -11.11 17.46 15.42
N ALA A 44 -10.67 17.43 14.16
CA ALA A 44 -10.51 16.18 13.44
C ALA A 44 -9.62 15.24 14.27
N PRO A 45 -9.98 13.95 14.40
CA PRO A 45 -9.18 12.99 15.15
C PRO A 45 -7.75 13.03 14.61
N ARG A 46 -6.77 13.11 15.52
CA ARG A 46 -5.35 13.10 15.13
C ARG A 46 -5.06 11.79 14.41
N ALA A 47 -4.46 11.87 13.23
CA ALA A 47 -3.99 10.69 12.53
C ALA A 47 -3.05 9.89 13.45
N GLU A 48 -3.32 8.61 13.60
CA GLU A 48 -2.39 7.72 14.29
C GLU A 48 -1.06 7.69 13.52
N PRO A 49 0.09 7.59 14.21
CA PRO A 49 1.37 7.52 13.54
C PRO A 49 1.49 6.20 12.78
N LEU A 50 1.64 6.29 11.45
CA LEU A 50 1.89 5.12 10.58
C LEU A 50 3.07 4.31 11.11
N GLN A 51 2.89 3.00 11.26
CA GLN A 51 3.91 2.09 11.74
C GLN A 51 4.41 1.19 10.62
N TRP A 52 5.70 0.87 10.67
CA TRP A 52 6.27 -0.12 9.76
C TRP A 52 5.88 -1.53 10.17
N LYS A 53 5.39 -2.31 9.20
CA LYS A 53 5.21 -3.76 9.40
C LYS A 53 6.56 -4.40 9.72
N ARG A 54 6.59 -5.19 10.78
CA ARG A 54 7.78 -5.97 11.16
C ARG A 54 7.96 -7.15 10.21
N ALA A 55 9.21 -7.58 10.02
CA ALA A 55 9.59 -8.68 9.11
C ALA A 55 8.62 -9.87 9.11
N ALA A 56 8.30 -10.43 10.28
CA ALA A 56 7.45 -11.61 10.39
C ALA A 56 5.99 -11.35 9.98
N ALA A 57 5.44 -10.16 10.30
CA ALA A 57 4.09 -9.78 9.89
C ALA A 57 4.04 -9.54 8.38
N PHE A 58 5.05 -8.85 7.83
CA PHE A 58 5.16 -8.59 6.41
C PHE A 58 5.29 -9.89 5.59
N GLU A 59 6.14 -10.83 6.03
CA GLU A 59 6.29 -12.14 5.39
C GLU A 59 4.99 -12.96 5.46
N ALA A 60 4.33 -12.97 6.62
CA ALA A 60 3.06 -13.69 6.79
C ALA A 60 1.94 -13.12 5.91
N ASP A 61 1.84 -11.80 5.81
CA ASP A 61 0.88 -11.12 4.94
C ASP A 61 1.13 -11.47 3.47
N LEU A 62 2.38 -11.42 3.01
CA LEU A 62 2.73 -11.79 1.62
C LEU A 62 2.39 -13.25 1.31
N HIS A 63 2.72 -14.17 2.22
CA HIS A 63 2.42 -15.59 2.04
C HIS A 63 0.92 -15.86 2.02
N ALA A 64 0.15 -15.18 2.87
CA ALA A 64 -1.30 -15.29 2.89
C ALA A 64 -1.94 -14.72 1.62
N ALA A 65 -1.53 -13.52 1.21
CA ALA A 65 -2.05 -12.84 0.02
C ALA A 65 -1.83 -13.64 -1.27
N LEU A 66 -0.62 -14.21 -1.41
CA LEU A 66 -0.19 -14.97 -2.58
C LEU A 66 -0.38 -16.48 -2.45
N GLU A 67 -1.05 -16.96 -1.40
CA GLU A 67 -1.26 -18.39 -1.15
C GLU A 67 0.02 -19.23 -1.31
N LEU A 68 1.11 -18.75 -0.70
CA LEU A 68 2.41 -19.41 -0.70
C LEU A 68 2.64 -20.20 0.59
N ASP A 69 3.19 -21.40 0.45
CA ASP A 69 3.76 -22.12 1.58
C ASP A 69 4.98 -21.36 2.12
N ARG A 70 5.28 -21.53 3.41
CA ARG A 70 6.44 -20.87 4.04
C ARG A 70 7.78 -21.17 3.36
N SER A 71 7.91 -22.36 2.76
CA SER A 71 9.10 -22.76 2.01
C SER A 71 9.17 -22.22 0.59
N SER A 72 8.05 -21.71 0.06
CA SER A 72 7.88 -21.27 -1.32
C SER A 72 7.85 -19.74 -1.46
N GLY A 73 8.04 -19.01 -0.35
CA GLY A 73 8.25 -17.56 -0.36
C GLY A 73 9.59 -17.14 -0.95
N CYS A 74 9.99 -15.89 -0.74
CA CYS A 74 11.29 -15.40 -1.19
C CYS A 74 12.44 -16.18 -0.54
N ARG A 75 13.39 -16.67 -1.36
CA ARG A 75 14.62 -17.31 -0.91
C ARG A 75 15.84 -16.67 -1.57
N GLU A 76 16.79 -16.26 -0.75
CA GLU A 76 18.10 -15.81 -1.23
C GLU A 76 18.91 -17.03 -1.66
N VAL A 77 19.44 -16.96 -2.90
CA VAL A 77 20.25 -18.00 -3.56
C VAL A 77 19.68 -19.42 -3.44
N ASP A 78 18.35 -19.54 -3.53
CA ASP A 78 17.58 -20.80 -3.43
C ASP A 78 17.84 -21.62 -2.16
N ARG A 79 18.33 -20.98 -1.10
CA ARG A 79 18.74 -21.68 0.13
C ARG A 79 18.14 -21.10 1.39
N VAL A 80 18.19 -19.79 1.56
CA VAL A 80 17.84 -19.15 2.84
C VAL A 80 16.59 -18.28 2.66
N PRO A 81 15.57 -18.37 3.53
CA PRO A 81 14.43 -17.47 3.48
C PRO A 81 14.87 -16.00 3.56
N CYS A 82 14.35 -15.15 2.68
CA CYS A 82 14.73 -13.73 2.62
C CYS A 82 14.46 -13.01 3.94
N GLY A 83 13.37 -13.36 4.65
CA GLY A 83 13.05 -12.78 5.96
C GLY A 83 14.11 -13.03 7.02
N ALA A 84 14.83 -14.17 6.95
CA ALA A 84 15.93 -14.47 7.86
C ALA A 84 17.19 -13.67 7.50
N VAL A 85 17.53 -13.57 6.21
CA VAL A 85 18.71 -12.80 5.74
C VAL A 85 18.56 -11.31 6.03
N HIS A 86 17.35 -10.79 5.83
CA HIS A 86 17.09 -9.35 5.92
C HIS A 86 16.33 -8.93 7.18
N LEU A 87 16.32 -9.78 8.19
CA LEU A 87 15.57 -9.59 9.44
C LEU A 87 15.79 -8.18 10.04
N VAL A 88 17.06 -7.76 10.13
CA VAL A 88 17.45 -6.46 10.69
C VAL A 88 16.98 -5.30 9.83
N ALA A 89 17.10 -5.42 8.51
CA ALA A 89 16.66 -4.39 7.57
C ALA A 89 15.14 -4.20 7.61
N LEU A 90 14.37 -5.22 7.98
CA LEU A 90 12.91 -5.18 8.12
C LEU A 90 12.43 -4.86 9.54
N GLY A 91 13.30 -4.26 10.36
CA GLY A 91 12.90 -3.84 11.69
C GLY A 91 12.84 -4.96 12.73
N GLY A 92 13.39 -6.14 12.42
CA GLY A 92 13.55 -7.23 13.38
C GLY A 92 14.76 -7.05 14.28
N ASN A 93 14.97 -8.03 15.16
CA ASN A 93 16.11 -8.13 16.07
C ASN A 93 16.67 -9.56 16.07
N ASP A 94 17.99 -9.69 16.18
CA ASP A 94 18.68 -10.98 16.24
C ASP A 94 19.65 -11.03 17.44
N PRO A 95 19.15 -11.44 18.62
CA PRO A 95 19.94 -11.47 19.83
C PRO A 95 20.98 -12.60 19.85
N LEU A 96 20.81 -13.65 19.04
CA LEU A 96 21.67 -14.84 19.09
C LEU A 96 22.75 -14.83 18.00
N GLY A 97 22.44 -14.33 16.79
CA GLY A 97 23.39 -14.27 15.69
C GLY A 97 24.30 -13.05 15.76
N ILE A 98 23.75 -11.86 15.98
CA ILE A 98 24.51 -10.59 16.00
C ILE A 98 24.42 -9.80 17.30
N ALA A 99 23.86 -10.38 18.37
CA ALA A 99 23.66 -9.73 19.67
C ALA A 99 22.83 -8.42 19.61
N GLN A 100 21.87 -8.35 18.68
CA GLN A 100 20.92 -7.25 18.59
C GLN A 100 19.67 -7.58 19.41
N TYR A 101 19.59 -7.04 20.63
CA TYR A 101 18.48 -7.30 21.55
C TYR A 101 17.25 -6.43 21.29
N GLU A 102 17.46 -5.21 20.78
CA GLU A 102 16.38 -4.26 20.49
C GLU A 102 16.18 -4.11 18.97
N PRO A 103 14.92 -4.05 18.49
CA PRO A 103 14.64 -3.79 17.09
C PRO A 103 15.01 -2.34 16.74
N VAL A 104 15.32 -2.10 15.46
CA VAL A 104 15.51 -0.72 14.99
C VAL A 104 14.18 0.04 15.11
N ALA A 105 14.28 1.26 15.63
CA ALA A 105 13.12 2.13 15.86
C ALA A 105 12.53 2.67 14.55
N GLU A 106 13.37 2.82 13.53
CA GLU A 106 13.04 3.39 12.23
C GLU A 106 13.60 2.49 11.11
N PRO A 107 13.02 2.54 9.90
CA PRO A 107 13.57 1.88 8.72
C PRO A 107 15.01 2.32 8.45
N LEU A 108 15.82 1.38 7.98
CA LEU A 108 17.19 1.63 7.55
C LEU A 108 17.20 2.06 6.08
N ALA A 109 18.33 2.60 5.62
CA ALA A 109 18.53 2.95 4.21
C ALA A 109 18.34 1.77 3.24
N THR A 110 18.50 0.53 3.72
CA THR A 110 18.34 -0.70 2.94
C THR A 110 16.95 -1.34 3.08
N THR A 111 16.06 -0.80 3.90
CA THR A 111 14.73 -1.36 4.10
C THR A 111 13.91 -1.40 2.81
N PRO A 112 13.84 -0.33 1.98
CA PRO A 112 13.06 -0.38 0.74
C PRO A 112 13.57 -1.46 -0.23
N LEU A 113 14.89 -1.56 -0.42
CA LEU A 113 15.49 -2.60 -1.25
C LEU A 113 15.14 -4.01 -0.75
N THR A 114 15.04 -4.19 0.56
CA THR A 114 14.67 -5.47 1.16
C THR A 114 13.21 -5.81 0.87
N VAL A 115 12.31 -4.85 1.04
CA VAL A 115 10.88 -5.00 0.69
C VAL A 115 10.75 -5.42 -0.77
N ASP A 116 11.44 -4.73 -1.68
CA ASP A 116 11.42 -5.04 -3.10
C ASP A 116 11.84 -6.50 -3.37
N ARG A 117 12.94 -6.96 -2.75
CA ARG A 117 13.40 -8.35 -2.93
C ARG A 117 12.38 -9.37 -2.43
N MET A 118 11.78 -9.13 -1.26
CA MET A 118 10.77 -10.03 -0.70
C MET A 118 9.53 -10.13 -1.57
N VAL A 119 8.99 -8.98 -1.99
CA VAL A 119 7.80 -8.92 -2.84
C VAL A 119 8.11 -9.54 -4.21
N LEU A 120 9.21 -9.16 -4.85
CA LEU A 120 9.60 -9.69 -6.16
C LEU A 120 9.77 -11.21 -6.13
N GLY A 121 10.47 -11.73 -5.12
CA GLY A 121 10.67 -13.17 -4.96
C GLY A 121 9.36 -13.93 -4.73
N ALA A 122 8.48 -13.41 -3.87
CA ALA A 122 7.18 -14.02 -3.62
C ALA A 122 6.27 -13.98 -4.86
N CYS A 123 6.17 -12.84 -5.54
CA CYS A 123 5.41 -12.70 -6.78
C CYS A 123 5.93 -13.63 -7.87
N ALA A 124 7.25 -13.70 -8.09
CA ALA A 124 7.86 -14.58 -9.09
C ALA A 124 7.53 -16.05 -8.82
N ASN A 125 7.62 -16.50 -7.56
CA ASN A 125 7.29 -17.87 -7.19
C ASN A 125 5.80 -18.17 -7.41
N ARG A 126 4.89 -17.26 -7.03
CA ARG A 126 3.46 -17.47 -7.25
C ARG A 126 3.11 -17.52 -8.74
N VAL A 127 3.65 -16.61 -9.55
CA VAL A 127 3.44 -16.60 -11.00
C VAL A 127 3.95 -17.91 -11.63
N ALA A 128 5.11 -18.41 -11.21
CA ALA A 128 5.63 -19.68 -11.70
C ALA A 128 4.72 -20.87 -11.34
N LEU A 129 4.29 -20.95 -10.08
CA LEU A 129 3.38 -22.00 -9.62
C LEU A 129 2.01 -21.97 -10.32
N ASP A 130 1.48 -20.78 -10.61
CA ASP A 130 0.22 -20.63 -11.36
C ASP A 130 0.38 -20.97 -12.85
N ALA A 131 1.55 -20.70 -13.45
CA ALA A 131 1.82 -21.03 -14.85
C ALA A 131 2.05 -22.53 -15.10
N GLU A 132 2.61 -23.25 -14.11
CA GLU A 132 2.92 -24.68 -14.21
C GLU A 132 1.75 -25.59 -13.75
N GLY A 133 0.81 -25.04 -13.00
CA GLY A 133 -0.25 -25.79 -12.33
C GLY A 133 -1.65 -25.22 -12.53
N ALA A 134 -2.55 -25.57 -11.61
CA ALA A 134 -3.86 -24.94 -11.55
C ALA A 134 -3.72 -23.56 -10.90
N PRO A 135 -4.07 -22.46 -11.61
CA PRO A 135 -3.87 -21.12 -11.10
C PRO A 135 -4.76 -20.86 -9.87
N ARG A 136 -4.17 -20.23 -8.85
CA ARG A 136 -4.84 -19.86 -7.59
C ARG A 136 -4.96 -18.36 -7.39
N VAL A 137 -3.93 -17.61 -7.79
CA VAL A 137 -3.88 -16.15 -7.61
C VAL A 137 -4.06 -15.44 -8.94
N PHE A 138 -3.35 -15.88 -9.97
CA PHE A 138 -3.42 -15.36 -11.34
C PHE A 138 -4.37 -16.21 -12.20
N ASP A 139 -5.64 -16.26 -11.80
CA ASP A 139 -6.67 -17.13 -12.40
C ASP A 139 -7.54 -16.43 -13.45
N ARG A 140 -7.39 -15.11 -13.63
CA ARG A 140 -8.22 -14.33 -14.57
C ARG A 140 -7.55 -14.08 -15.91
N VAL A 141 -6.23 -14.18 -15.97
CA VAL A 141 -5.44 -14.01 -17.20
C VAL A 141 -4.82 -15.33 -17.63
N ASP A 142 -4.70 -15.54 -18.94
CA ASP A 142 -3.93 -16.67 -19.47
C ASP A 142 -2.43 -16.36 -19.40
N LEU A 143 -1.73 -16.91 -18.40
CA LEU A 143 -0.28 -16.71 -18.22
C LEU A 143 0.56 -17.25 -19.38
N GLY A 144 0.00 -18.08 -20.27
CA GLY A 144 0.66 -18.56 -21.48
C GLY A 144 0.57 -17.59 -22.66
N ALA A 145 -0.24 -16.53 -22.56
CA ALA A 145 -0.43 -15.58 -23.65
C ALA A 145 0.82 -14.72 -23.91
N ALA A 146 1.17 -14.58 -25.18
CA ALA A 146 2.35 -13.83 -25.61
C ALA A 146 2.24 -12.31 -25.37
N ALA A 147 1.02 -11.79 -25.25
CA ALA A 147 0.73 -10.40 -24.92
C ALA A 147 -0.65 -10.29 -24.30
N LEU A 148 -0.86 -9.25 -23.49
CA LEU A 148 -2.18 -8.84 -22.98
C LEU A 148 -2.55 -7.48 -23.56
N ALA A 149 -3.85 -7.28 -23.83
CA ALA A 149 -4.35 -5.95 -24.15
C ALA A 149 -4.62 -5.20 -22.83
N PRO A 150 -4.11 -3.97 -22.63
CA PRO A 150 -4.41 -3.17 -21.45
C PRO A 150 -5.92 -3.02 -21.17
N ALA A 151 -6.73 -2.95 -22.23
CA ALA A 151 -8.18 -2.82 -22.14
C ALA A 151 -8.93 -4.16 -21.92
N ASP A 152 -8.22 -5.28 -21.78
CA ASP A 152 -8.85 -6.58 -21.52
C ASP A 152 -9.54 -6.58 -20.15
N PRO A 153 -10.84 -6.93 -20.06
CA PRO A 153 -11.53 -7.07 -18.78
C PRO A 153 -10.85 -8.03 -17.80
N ALA A 154 -10.11 -9.03 -18.31
CA ALA A 154 -9.32 -9.95 -17.50
C ALA A 154 -8.19 -9.26 -16.73
N VAL A 155 -7.48 -8.32 -17.37
CA VAL A 155 -6.43 -7.50 -16.76
C VAL A 155 -6.99 -6.71 -15.59
N ARG A 156 -8.12 -6.02 -15.82
CA ARG A 156 -8.81 -5.28 -14.75
C ARG A 156 -9.24 -6.18 -13.59
N ALA A 157 -9.92 -7.29 -13.88
CA ALA A 157 -10.42 -8.21 -12.86
C ALA A 157 -9.29 -8.84 -12.04
N GLN A 158 -8.16 -9.16 -12.68
CA GLN A 158 -6.98 -9.67 -12.02
C GLN A 158 -6.34 -8.62 -11.11
N THR A 159 -6.23 -7.37 -11.56
CA THR A 159 -5.70 -6.25 -10.75
C THR A 159 -6.58 -6.00 -9.52
N GLU A 160 -7.90 -5.97 -9.66
CA GLU A 160 -8.83 -5.84 -8.52
C GLU A 160 -8.64 -6.98 -7.50
N ALA A 161 -8.42 -8.22 -7.97
CA ALA A 161 -8.14 -9.35 -7.10
C ALA A 161 -6.80 -9.19 -6.34
N LEU A 162 -5.76 -8.68 -7.00
CA LEU A 162 -4.46 -8.42 -6.37
C LEU A 162 -4.56 -7.33 -5.30
N TYR A 163 -5.27 -6.22 -5.56
CA TYR A 163 -5.50 -5.17 -4.56
C TYR A 163 -6.22 -5.71 -3.31
N ARG A 164 -7.28 -6.50 -3.49
CA ARG A 164 -7.99 -7.10 -2.35
C ARG A 164 -7.13 -8.10 -1.58
N ARG A 165 -6.26 -8.86 -2.26
CA ARG A 165 -5.37 -9.83 -1.62
C ARG A 165 -4.24 -9.15 -0.85
N LEU A 166 -3.55 -8.18 -1.47
CA LEU A 166 -2.37 -7.53 -0.91
C LEU A 166 -2.72 -6.38 0.05
N LEU A 167 -3.68 -5.54 -0.32
CA LEU A 167 -4.01 -4.31 0.40
C LEU A 167 -5.34 -4.37 1.17
N ARG A 168 -6.11 -5.46 1.02
CA ARG A 168 -7.41 -5.67 1.70
C ARG A 168 -8.44 -4.57 1.45
N ARG A 169 -8.38 -3.93 0.28
CA ARG A 169 -9.35 -2.94 -0.19
C ARG A 169 -9.60 -3.09 -1.68
N ASP A 170 -10.63 -2.41 -2.17
CA ASP A 170 -10.86 -2.26 -3.60
C ASP A 170 -9.94 -1.19 -4.20
N ALA A 171 -9.52 -1.42 -5.44
CA ALA A 171 -8.77 -0.46 -6.22
C ALA A 171 -9.69 0.64 -6.76
N THR A 172 -9.17 1.85 -6.88
CA THR A 172 -9.83 2.95 -7.61
C THR A 172 -9.70 2.74 -9.12
N ASP A 173 -10.56 3.39 -9.92
CA ASP A 173 -10.48 3.31 -11.38
C ASP A 173 -9.15 3.83 -11.94
N GLU A 174 -8.54 4.83 -11.30
CA GLU A 174 -7.23 5.37 -11.68
C GLU A 174 -6.10 4.37 -11.42
N GLU A 175 -6.10 3.73 -10.26
CA GLU A 175 -5.13 2.66 -9.94
C GLU A 175 -5.23 1.49 -10.92
N LEU A 176 -6.46 1.11 -11.29
CA LEU A 176 -6.70 0.05 -12.27
C LEU A 176 -6.18 0.44 -13.66
N ALA A 177 -6.36 1.69 -14.07
CA ALA A 177 -5.83 2.20 -15.33
C ALA A 177 -4.29 2.16 -15.35
N ILE A 178 -3.62 2.66 -14.31
CA ILE A 178 -2.15 2.69 -14.22
C ILE A 178 -1.55 1.28 -14.28
N VAL A 179 -2.13 0.31 -13.57
CA VAL A 179 -1.61 -1.07 -13.60
C VAL A 179 -1.91 -1.76 -14.93
N ALA A 180 -3.02 -1.41 -15.59
CA ALA A 180 -3.34 -1.95 -16.91
C ALA A 180 -2.35 -1.47 -18.00
N GLU A 181 -1.85 -0.24 -17.91
CA GLU A 181 -0.82 0.29 -18.83
C GLU A 181 0.47 -0.56 -18.82
N LEU A 182 0.80 -1.20 -17.71
CA LEU A 182 1.95 -2.11 -17.63
C LEU A 182 1.84 -3.31 -18.59
N ALA A 183 0.65 -3.65 -19.09
CA ALA A 183 0.49 -4.75 -20.04
C ALA A 183 1.06 -4.44 -21.43
N GLU A 184 1.29 -3.15 -21.75
CA GLU A 184 1.79 -2.76 -23.05
C GLU A 184 3.20 -3.32 -23.30
N GLY A 185 3.30 -4.21 -24.29
CA GLY A 185 4.57 -4.82 -24.70
C GLY A 185 5.09 -5.94 -23.80
N LEU A 186 4.35 -6.35 -22.77
CA LEU A 186 4.70 -7.48 -21.91
C LEU A 186 3.92 -8.75 -22.26
N SER A 187 4.55 -9.90 -22.00
CA SER A 187 3.82 -11.17 -21.96
C SER A 187 2.85 -11.19 -20.77
N ALA A 188 1.85 -12.07 -20.79
CA ALA A 188 0.92 -12.18 -19.66
C ALA A 188 1.63 -12.54 -18.34
N ARG A 189 2.67 -13.38 -18.44
CA ARG A 189 3.50 -13.77 -17.29
C ARG A 189 4.31 -12.61 -16.74
N ASP A 190 4.95 -11.83 -17.60
CA ASP A 190 5.76 -10.68 -17.18
C ASP A 190 4.88 -9.56 -16.61
N TRP A 191 3.71 -9.33 -17.22
CA TRP A 191 2.72 -8.42 -16.69
C TRP A 191 2.23 -8.86 -15.30
N ALA A 192 1.90 -10.13 -15.11
CA ALA A 192 1.44 -10.65 -13.82
C ALA A 192 2.49 -10.42 -12.70
N LEU A 193 3.77 -10.65 -13.02
CA LEU A 193 4.87 -10.35 -12.12
C LEU A 193 4.99 -8.85 -11.83
N ALA A 194 4.96 -8.01 -12.87
CA ALA A 194 5.08 -6.56 -12.75
C ALA A 194 3.93 -5.95 -11.94
N ALA A 195 2.68 -6.37 -12.19
CA ALA A 195 1.50 -5.90 -11.47
C ALA A 195 1.54 -6.31 -9.99
N CYS A 196 1.86 -7.58 -9.69
CA CYS A 196 2.02 -8.07 -8.32
C CYS A 196 3.10 -7.30 -7.57
N PHE A 197 4.26 -7.10 -8.22
CA PHE A 197 5.37 -6.34 -7.63
C PHE A 197 4.96 -4.89 -7.36
N ALA A 198 4.43 -4.18 -8.36
CA ALA A 198 4.04 -2.78 -8.25
C ALA A 198 3.03 -2.54 -7.11
N ILE A 199 2.02 -3.41 -6.97
CA ILE A 199 1.01 -3.31 -5.90
C ILE A 199 1.63 -3.70 -4.54
N GLY A 200 2.40 -4.78 -4.51
CA GLY A 200 3.00 -5.32 -3.30
C GLY A 200 4.09 -4.43 -2.69
N THR A 201 4.71 -3.53 -3.46
CA THR A 201 5.70 -2.57 -2.96
C THR A 201 5.11 -1.19 -2.64
N THR A 202 3.79 -1.02 -2.74
CA THR A 202 3.16 0.25 -2.32
C THR A 202 3.35 0.48 -0.82
N THR A 203 3.37 1.76 -0.41
CA THR A 203 3.51 2.13 1.00
C THR A 203 2.39 1.57 1.87
N GLU A 204 1.19 1.40 1.32
CA GLU A 204 0.04 0.81 2.02
C GLU A 204 0.26 -0.67 2.37
N ASN A 205 1.03 -1.43 1.58
CA ASN A 205 1.34 -2.80 1.94
C ASN A 205 2.35 -2.87 3.10
N VAL A 206 3.13 -1.82 3.30
CA VAL A 206 4.33 -1.79 4.14
C VAL A 206 4.11 -1.07 5.46
N LEU A 207 3.16 -0.13 5.48
CA LEU A 207 2.74 0.64 6.64
C LEU A 207 1.36 0.16 7.13
N PHE A 208 1.08 0.33 8.43
CA PHE A 208 -0.23 0.08 9.02
C PHE A 208 -0.52 1.07 10.16
#